data_AF-A0A660SHX2-F1
#
_entry.id   AF-A0A660SHX2-F1
#
_cell.length_a   1.000
_cell.length_b   1.000
_cell.length_c   1.000
_cell.angle_alpha   90.00
_cell.angle_beta   90.00
_cell.angle_gamma   90.00
#
_symmetry.space_group_name_H-M   'P 1'
#
loop_
_entity.id
_entity.type
_entity.pdbx_description
1 polymer ?
#
loop_
_entity_poly.entity_id
_entity_poly.type
_entity_poly.pdbx_seq_one_letter_code
_entity_poly.pdbx_strand_id
1 'polypeptide(L)'
;MMKKVLLLLAISVLLLSCAKRIDYSVLQNINRESYETANAVVVIDSTGIDLESSGKYVSTQHKLVKILTMKGKAWYSEATFGYFTLYDTVIVKMARVISPDGKVMNVPKDDIKVVKIPAFGKFFLPNVRMKKIIFPNVE
;
A
#
# COMPACT_ATOMS: atom_id res chain seq x y z
N MET A 1 15.45 41.39 -16.27
CA MET A 1 14.45 40.30 -16.47
C MET A 1 15.07 38.91 -16.30
N MET A 2 16.21 38.60 -16.93
CA MET A 2 16.94 37.31 -16.81
C MET A 2 17.28 36.86 -15.37
N LYS A 3 17.72 37.76 -14.49
CA LYS A 3 18.09 37.40 -13.09
C LYS A 3 16.90 36.84 -12.27
N LYS A 4 15.68 37.32 -12.52
CA LYS A 4 14.47 36.83 -11.82
C LYS A 4 14.03 35.46 -12.33
N VAL A 5 14.21 35.19 -13.63
CA VAL A 5 13.93 33.87 -14.24
C VAL A 5 14.93 32.82 -13.75
N LEU A 6 16.21 33.17 -13.65
CA LEU A 6 17.25 32.27 -13.13
C LEU A 6 17.03 31.92 -11.65
N LEU A 7 16.55 32.88 -10.84
CA LEU A 7 16.21 32.67 -9.43
C LEU A 7 15.00 31.74 -9.27
N LEU A 8 13.97 31.90 -10.11
CA LEU A 8 12.77 31.03 -10.10
C LEU A 8 13.09 29.59 -10.53
N LEU A 9 14.00 29.41 -11.49
CA LEU A 9 14.50 28.09 -11.91
C LEU A 9 15.34 27.42 -10.81
N ALA A 10 16.21 28.17 -10.13
CA ALA A 10 16.99 27.62 -9.01
C ALA A 10 16.09 27.18 -7.84
N ILE A 11 15.04 27.95 -7.53
CA ILE A 11 14.05 27.60 -6.50
C ILE A 11 13.24 26.36 -6.90
N SER A 12 12.86 26.20 -8.17
CA SER A 12 12.13 25.01 -8.62
C SER A 12 12.99 23.73 -8.53
N VAL A 13 14.28 23.81 -8.87
CA VAL A 13 15.24 22.70 -8.74
C VAL A 13 15.49 22.33 -7.27
N LEU A 14 15.57 23.32 -6.37
CA LEU A 14 15.73 23.09 -4.93
C LEU A 14 14.49 22.43 -4.30
N LEU A 15 13.27 22.78 -4.75
CA LEU A 15 12.03 22.17 -4.26
C LEU A 15 11.84 20.72 -4.74
N LEU A 16 12.41 20.34 -5.89
CA LEU A 16 12.42 18.96 -6.39
C LEU A 16 13.38 18.04 -5.59
N SER A 17 14.38 18.61 -4.91
CA SER A 17 15.44 17.86 -4.21
C SER A 17 15.04 17.31 -2.83
N CYS A 18 13.88 17.69 -2.29
CA CYS A 18 13.45 17.27 -0.94
C CYS A 18 12.63 15.98 -0.88
N ALA A 19 12.37 15.32 -2.01
CA ALA A 19 11.76 14.01 -1.99
C ALA A 19 12.77 12.96 -1.49
N LYS A 20 12.80 12.70 -0.18
CA LYS A 20 13.51 11.53 0.38
C LYS A 20 13.00 10.29 -0.34
N ARG A 21 13.80 9.73 -1.24
CA ARG A 21 13.53 8.43 -1.84
C ARG A 21 13.71 7.38 -0.74
N ILE A 22 12.67 6.61 -0.49
CA ILE A 22 12.78 5.42 0.36
C ILE A 22 13.71 4.45 -0.37
N ASP A 23 14.78 4.01 0.29
CA ASP A 23 15.66 2.99 -0.25
C ASP A 23 15.01 1.61 -0.09
N TYR A 24 14.86 0.91 -1.21
CA TYR A 24 14.32 -0.44 -1.27
C TYR A 24 15.39 -1.50 -1.58
N SER A 25 16.66 -1.14 -1.54
CA SER A 25 17.80 -2.04 -1.78
C SER A 25 17.73 -3.33 -0.95
N VAL A 26 17.22 -3.26 0.28
CA VAL A 26 17.00 -4.43 1.15
C VAL A 26 16.14 -5.51 0.50
N LEU A 27 15.20 -5.13 -0.39
CA LEU A 27 14.33 -6.07 -1.10
C LEU A 27 15.05 -6.87 -2.18
N GLN A 28 16.26 -6.47 -2.59
CA GLN A 28 17.06 -7.19 -3.60
C GLN A 28 17.77 -8.40 -2.98
N ASN A 29 18.08 -8.33 -1.69
CA ASN A 29 18.70 -9.43 -0.95
C ASN A 29 17.68 -10.50 -0.53
N ILE A 30 16.39 -10.26 -0.73
CA ILE A 30 15.32 -11.20 -0.43
C ILE A 30 14.94 -11.92 -1.73
N ASN A 31 15.46 -13.13 -1.90
CA ASN A 31 15.28 -13.95 -3.10
C ASN A 31 15.03 -15.42 -2.73
N ARG A 32 14.83 -16.28 -3.74
CA ARG A 32 14.56 -17.71 -3.51
C ARG A 32 15.76 -18.48 -3.00
N GLU A 33 16.99 -18.07 -3.26
CA GLU A 33 18.17 -18.76 -2.73
C GLU A 33 18.26 -18.56 -1.21
N SER A 34 17.93 -17.36 -0.72
CA SER A 34 17.89 -17.06 0.71
C SER A 34 16.63 -17.57 1.41
N TYR A 35 15.55 -17.85 0.67
CA TYR A 35 14.24 -18.27 1.19
C TYR A 35 13.60 -19.35 0.32
N GLU A 36 14.25 -20.51 0.22
CA GLU A 36 13.96 -21.57 -0.78
C GLU A 36 12.51 -22.04 -0.84
N THR A 37 11.86 -22.18 0.31
CA THR A 37 10.49 -22.71 0.42
C THR A 37 9.42 -21.61 0.51
N ALA A 38 9.84 -20.34 0.58
CA ALA A 38 8.91 -19.23 0.77
C ALA A 38 8.28 -18.80 -0.55
N ASN A 39 6.97 -18.55 -0.51
CA ASN A 39 6.25 -17.97 -1.64
C ASN A 39 6.33 -16.43 -1.65
N ALA A 40 6.52 -15.85 -0.47
CA ALA A 40 6.69 -14.43 -0.24
C ALA A 40 7.35 -14.23 1.15
N VAL A 41 7.95 -13.06 1.36
CA VAL A 41 8.53 -12.65 2.64
C VAL A 41 7.85 -11.34 3.06
N VAL A 42 7.28 -11.34 4.26
CA VAL A 42 6.73 -10.13 4.88
C VAL A 42 7.88 -9.39 5.53
N VAL A 43 8.25 -8.24 4.95
CA VAL A 43 9.40 -7.44 5.39
C VAL A 43 9.00 -6.49 6.51
N ILE A 44 7.81 -5.93 6.41
CA ILE A 44 7.20 -5.09 7.44
C ILE A 44 5.75 -5.53 7.57
N ASP A 45 5.32 -5.73 8.81
CA ASP A 45 3.92 -5.80 9.21
C ASP A 45 3.79 -5.09 10.55
N SER A 46 3.15 -3.93 10.54
CA SER A 46 3.01 -3.09 11.72
C SER A 46 1.60 -2.55 11.80
N THR A 47 1.03 -2.60 13.00
CA THR A 47 -0.26 -2.00 13.31
C THR A 47 -0.11 -1.14 14.56
N GLY A 48 -0.45 0.14 14.44
CA GLY A 48 -0.59 1.07 15.55
C GLY A 48 -2.07 1.33 15.83
N ILE A 49 -2.42 1.52 17.10
CA ILE A 49 -3.77 1.86 17.53
C ILE A 49 -3.68 3.07 18.47
N ASP A 50 -4.29 4.17 18.04
CA ASP A 50 -4.50 5.34 18.88
C ASP A 50 -5.92 5.27 19.44
N LEU A 51 -6.05 4.97 20.74
CA LEU A 51 -7.33 4.78 21.44
C LEU A 51 -7.65 6.00 22.32
N GLU A 52 -8.81 6.59 22.11
CA GLU A 52 -9.37 7.64 22.97
C GLU A 52 -10.13 7.02 24.17
N SER A 53 -10.27 7.76 25.26
CA SER A 53 -11.04 7.32 26.44
C SER A 53 -12.53 7.07 26.15
N SER A 54 -13.05 7.64 25.06
CA SER A 54 -14.41 7.42 24.55
C SER A 54 -14.61 6.04 23.93
N GLY A 55 -13.54 5.28 23.70
CA GLY A 55 -13.55 4.01 22.95
C GLY A 55 -13.38 4.18 21.45
N LYS A 56 -13.39 5.41 20.93
CA LYS A 56 -13.04 5.70 19.54
C LYS A 56 -11.55 5.44 19.32
N TYR A 57 -11.20 4.89 18.17
CA TYR A 57 -9.79 4.62 17.85
C TYR A 57 -9.47 4.86 16.38
N VAL A 58 -8.17 5.02 16.10
CA VAL A 58 -7.60 4.97 14.76
C VAL A 58 -6.62 3.82 14.70
N SER A 59 -6.88 2.83 13.83
CA SER A 59 -5.91 1.78 13.50
C SER A 59 -5.13 2.18 12.25
N THR A 60 -3.81 2.25 12.35
CA THR A 60 -2.91 2.50 11.22
C THR A 60 -2.11 1.24 10.93
N GLN A 61 -2.22 0.71 9.71
CA GLN A 61 -1.53 -0.51 9.28
C GLN A 61 -0.48 -0.19 8.19
N HIS A 62 0.69 -0.78 8.33
CA HIS A 62 1.79 -0.70 7.36
C HIS A 62 2.25 -2.12 7.01
N LYS A 63 2.23 -2.44 5.71
CA LYS A 63 2.66 -3.75 5.22
C LYS A 63 3.54 -3.62 3.99
N LEU A 64 4.65 -4.35 3.99
CA LEU A 64 5.55 -4.51 2.84
C LEU A 64 5.86 -5.98 2.66
N VAL A 65 5.58 -6.51 1.46
CA VAL A 65 5.76 -7.93 1.13
C VAL A 65 6.61 -8.03 -0.13
N LYS A 66 7.68 -8.82 -0.06
CA LYS A 66 8.44 -9.27 -1.23
C LYS A 66 7.82 -10.58 -1.73
N ILE A 67 7.35 -10.59 -2.96
CA ILE A 67 6.79 -11.80 -3.58
C ILE A 67 7.92 -12.56 -4.29
N LEU A 68 7.93 -13.88 -4.14
CA LEU A 68 9.00 -14.76 -4.64
C LEU A 68 8.50 -15.80 -5.64
N THR A 69 7.20 -16.10 -5.65
CA THR A 69 6.59 -17.11 -6.52
C THR A 69 5.21 -16.68 -7.02
N MET A 70 4.72 -17.33 -8.07
CA MET A 70 3.35 -17.15 -8.57
C MET A 70 2.28 -17.45 -7.51
N LYS A 71 2.56 -18.39 -6.60
CA LYS A 71 1.67 -18.67 -5.46
C LYS A 71 1.65 -17.50 -4.46
N GLY A 72 2.80 -16.88 -4.21
CA GLY A 72 2.87 -15.64 -3.41
C GLY A 72 2.12 -14.49 -4.06
N LYS A 73 2.24 -14.34 -5.38
CA LYS A 73 1.46 -13.37 -6.16
C LYS A 73 -0.05 -13.60 -6.01
N ALA A 74 -0.51 -14.84 -6.07
CA ALA A 74 -1.92 -15.16 -5.85
C ALA A 74 -2.41 -14.77 -4.44
N TRP A 75 -1.54 -14.84 -3.44
CA TRP A 75 -1.89 -14.47 -2.06
C TRP A 75 -1.87 -12.97 -1.78
N TYR A 76 -0.96 -12.23 -2.43
CA TYR A 76 -0.65 -10.84 -2.07
C TYR A 76 -0.93 -9.81 -3.19
N SER A 77 -1.47 -10.23 -4.33
CA SER A 77 -1.91 -9.32 -5.40
C SER A 77 -3.16 -8.50 -5.04
N GLU A 78 -3.81 -8.83 -3.92
CA GLU A 78 -4.94 -8.09 -3.40
C GLU A 78 -4.80 -7.88 -1.88
N ALA A 79 -5.24 -6.72 -1.40
CA ALA A 79 -5.44 -6.48 0.03
C ALA A 79 -6.89 -6.04 0.29
N THR A 80 -7.48 -6.56 1.36
CA THR A 80 -8.88 -6.32 1.69
C THR A 80 -9.04 -5.89 3.14
N PHE A 81 -9.92 -4.92 3.37
CA PHE A 81 -10.20 -4.35 4.69
C PHE A 81 -11.71 -4.24 4.87
N GLY A 82 -12.30 -5.12 5.69
CA GLY A 82 -13.71 -5.07 6.05
C GLY A 82 -13.99 -3.98 7.08
N TYR A 83 -15.12 -3.29 6.96
CA TYR A 83 -15.51 -2.23 7.89
C TYR A 83 -17.04 -2.03 7.91
N PHE A 84 -17.56 -1.45 9.00
CA PHE A 84 -18.96 -1.07 9.11
C PHE A 84 -19.13 0.41 8.75
N THR A 85 -19.91 0.71 7.71
CA THR A 85 -20.06 2.08 7.20
C THR A 85 -20.76 3.04 8.17
N LEU A 86 -21.41 2.51 9.22
CA LEU A 86 -22.03 3.33 10.27
C LEU A 86 -21.03 3.85 11.30
N TYR A 87 -19.91 3.13 11.50
CA TYR A 87 -18.99 3.37 12.62
C TYR A 87 -17.57 3.65 12.16
N ASP A 88 -17.19 3.13 10.99
CA ASP A 88 -15.82 3.08 10.51
C ASP A 88 -15.66 3.77 9.14
N THR A 89 -14.43 4.19 8.87
CA THR A 89 -14.01 4.57 7.52
C THR A 89 -12.61 4.03 7.25
N VAL A 90 -12.43 3.36 6.11
CA VAL A 90 -11.12 2.89 5.67
C VAL A 90 -10.53 3.85 4.64
N ILE A 91 -9.38 4.42 4.98
CA ILE A 91 -8.62 5.35 4.14
C ILE A 91 -7.32 4.68 3.69
N VAL A 92 -7.14 4.56 2.36
CA VAL A 92 -5.87 4.09 1.78
C VAL A 92 -4.95 5.31 1.65
N LYS A 93 -4.02 5.48 2.59
CA LYS A 93 -3.02 6.56 2.53
C LYS A 93 -2.02 6.35 1.40
N MET A 94 -1.62 5.10 1.17
CA MET A 94 -0.61 4.72 0.17
C MET A 94 -0.74 3.25 -0.21
N ALA A 95 -0.71 2.95 -1.50
CA ALA A 95 -0.62 1.59 -2.04
C ALA A 95 0.26 1.62 -3.29
N ARG A 96 1.27 0.74 -3.35
CA ARG A 96 2.32 0.78 -4.37
C ARG A 96 2.80 -0.62 -4.74
N VAL A 97 3.26 -0.76 -5.97
CA VAL A 97 4.02 -1.91 -6.46
C VAL A 97 5.46 -1.45 -6.72
N ILE A 98 6.42 -2.28 -6.33
CA ILE A 98 7.84 -2.04 -6.52
C ILE A 98 8.35 -3.14 -7.43
N SER A 99 8.71 -2.79 -8.65
CA SER A 99 9.25 -3.71 -9.65
C SER A 99 10.62 -4.24 -9.25
N PRO A 100 11.09 -5.38 -9.80
CA PRO A 100 12.42 -5.93 -9.50
C PRO A 100 13.57 -4.94 -9.77
N ASP A 101 13.42 -4.06 -10.76
CA ASP A 101 14.38 -2.99 -11.08
C ASP A 101 14.35 -1.80 -10.10
N GLY A 102 13.47 -1.85 -9.08
CA GLY A 102 13.29 -0.79 -8.08
C GLY A 102 12.32 0.32 -8.51
N LYS A 103 11.71 0.23 -9.69
CA LYS A 103 10.70 1.21 -10.13
C LYS A 103 9.46 1.11 -9.24
N VAL A 104 9.00 2.26 -8.76
CA VAL A 104 7.82 2.37 -7.90
C VAL A 104 6.63 2.87 -8.71
N MET A 105 5.52 2.13 -8.63
CA MET A 105 4.24 2.49 -9.24
C MET A 105 3.18 2.61 -8.17
N ASN A 106 2.46 3.75 -8.14
CA ASN A 106 1.28 3.88 -7.29
C ASN A 106 0.14 3.03 -7.85
N VAL A 107 -0.63 2.38 -6.97
CA VAL A 107 -1.85 1.70 -7.37
C VAL A 107 -2.85 2.73 -7.90
N PRO A 108 -3.40 2.57 -9.13
CA PRO A 108 -4.41 3.45 -9.67
C PRO A 108 -5.66 3.50 -8.79
N LYS A 109 -6.37 4.64 -8.79
CA LYS A 109 -7.62 4.77 -8.01
C LYS A 109 -8.67 3.75 -8.43
N ASP A 110 -8.73 3.41 -9.72
CA ASP A 110 -9.68 2.43 -10.26
C ASP A 110 -9.46 1.02 -9.72
N ASP A 111 -8.26 0.73 -9.22
CA ASP A 111 -7.89 -0.54 -8.58
C ASP A 111 -8.14 -0.54 -7.06
N ILE A 112 -8.62 0.57 -6.50
CA ILE A 112 -9.01 0.71 -5.09
C ILE A 112 -10.54 0.81 -5.00
N LYS A 113 -11.19 -0.32 -4.72
CA LYS A 113 -12.64 -0.48 -4.83
C LYS A 113 -13.30 -0.60 -3.45
N VAL A 114 -14.54 -0.15 -3.34
CA VAL A 114 -15.43 -0.48 -2.22
C VAL A 114 -16.43 -1.50 -2.72
N VAL A 115 -16.47 -2.67 -2.09
CA VAL A 115 -17.31 -3.78 -2.52
C VAL A 115 -18.10 -4.35 -1.34
N LYS A 116 -19.13 -5.15 -1.63
CA LYS A 116 -19.75 -6.02 -0.61
C LYS A 116 -18.78 -7.16 -0.30
N ILE A 117 -18.79 -7.66 0.94
CA ILE A 117 -17.99 -8.83 1.31
C ILE A 117 -18.58 -10.08 0.64
N PRO A 118 -17.86 -10.79 -0.24
CA PRO A 118 -18.41 -11.91 -1.00
C PRO A 118 -18.95 -13.04 -0.11
N ALA A 119 -18.28 -13.34 1.00
CA ALA A 119 -18.71 -14.35 1.97
C ALA A 119 -20.10 -14.05 2.57
N PHE A 120 -20.55 -12.79 2.53
CA PHE A 120 -21.84 -12.37 3.04
C PHE A 120 -22.90 -12.18 1.97
N GLY A 121 -22.69 -12.66 0.74
CA GLY A 121 -23.61 -12.48 -0.38
C GLY A 121 -25.04 -12.98 -0.13
N LYS A 122 -25.24 -13.91 0.81
CA LYS A 122 -26.55 -14.44 1.21
C LYS A 122 -27.18 -13.72 2.41
N PHE A 123 -26.45 -12.84 3.09
CA PHE A 123 -26.92 -12.12 4.26
C PHE A 123 -27.22 -10.66 3.92
N PHE A 124 -28.33 -10.14 4.43
CA PHE A 124 -28.63 -8.71 4.28
C PHE A 124 -27.85 -7.90 5.32
N LEU A 125 -26.62 -7.53 4.97
CA LEU A 125 -25.74 -6.68 5.78
C LEU A 125 -25.46 -5.35 5.04
N PRO A 126 -26.42 -4.41 5.03
CA PRO A 126 -26.36 -3.22 4.17
C PRO A 126 -25.18 -2.28 4.51
N ASN A 127 -24.77 -2.29 5.78
CA ASN A 127 -23.74 -1.42 6.34
C ASN A 127 -22.36 -2.07 6.41
N VAL A 128 -22.17 -3.27 5.84
CA VAL A 128 -20.88 -3.96 5.85
C VAL A 128 -20.25 -3.85 4.47
N ARG A 129 -19.05 -3.29 4.42
CA ARG A 129 -18.29 -3.09 3.18
C ARG A 129 -16.86 -3.56 3.32
N MET A 130 -16.19 -3.69 2.19
CA MET A 130 -14.78 -4.04 2.11
C MET A 130 -14.08 -3.06 1.17
N LYS A 131 -13.02 -2.41 1.66
CA LYS A 131 -12.06 -1.73 0.80
C LYS A 131 -11.13 -2.79 0.22
N LYS A 132 -11.11 -2.92 -1.10
CA LYS A 132 -10.26 -3.87 -1.83
C LYS A 132 -9.25 -3.09 -2.66
N ILE A 133 -7.97 -3.37 -2.46
CA ILE A 133 -6.85 -2.84 -3.23
C ILE A 133 -6.37 -3.97 -4.14
N ILE A 134 -6.34 -3.72 -5.44
CA ILE A 134 -5.74 -4.63 -6.43
C ILE A 134 -4.37 -4.06 -6.78
N PHE A 135 -3.32 -4.87 -6.66
CA PHE A 135 -1.96 -4.45 -7.00
C PHE A 135 -1.66 -4.90 -8.44
N PRO A 136 -1.71 -3.99 -9.44
CA PRO A 136 -1.48 -4.36 -10.83
C PRO A 136 0.00 -4.65 -11.08
N ASN A 137 0.28 -5.52 -12.05
CA ASN A 137 1.65 -5.83 -12.51
C ASN A 137 2.60 -6.30 -11.40
N VAL A 138 2.05 -6.96 -10.37
CA VAL A 138 2.87 -7.68 -9.38
C VAL A 138 3.54 -8.85 -10.09
N GLU A 139 4.85 -8.97 -9.96
CA GLU A 139 5.69 -10.01 -10.54
C GLU A 139 6.33 -10.87 -9.44
#